data_AF-X7YQB5-F1
#
_entry.id   AF-X7YQB5-F1
#
_cell.length_a   1.000
_cell.length_b   1.000
_cell.length_c   1.000
_cell.angle_alpha   90.00
_cell.angle_beta   90.00
_cell.angle_gamma   90.00
#
_symmetry.space_group_name_H-M   'P 1'
#
loop_
_entity.id
_entity.type
_entity.pdbx_description
1 polymer ?
#
loop_
_entity_poly.entity_id
_entity_poly.type
_entity_poly.pdbx_seq_one_letter_code
_entity_poly.pdbx_strand_id
1 'polypeptide(L)' 'MGELKVELVRPSETVTLSRPQEGLTATLSRTAKPDALVPLPRRETRECLAEDLRRLDPDAIYLEALKGIGQVDYI' A
#
# COMPACT_ATOMS: atom_id res chain seq x y z
N MET A 1 8.61 16.49 -14.62
CA MET A 1 7.80 15.44 -13.97
C MET A 1 7.76 14.24 -14.91
N GLY A 2 8.16 13.05 -14.46
CA GLY A 2 8.18 11.84 -15.30
C GLY A 2 6.81 11.16 -15.42
N GLU A 3 6.73 10.09 -16.20
CA GLU A 3 5.53 9.24 -16.26
C GLU A 3 5.32 8.52 -14.91
N LEU A 4 4.07 8.48 -14.43
CA LEU A 4 3.69 7.63 -13.29
C LEU A 4 3.35 6.25 -13.83
N LYS A 5 4.37 5.41 -13.98
CA LYS A 5 4.27 4.06 -14.52
C LYS A 5 5.07 3.09 -13.67
N VAL A 6 4.52 1.89 -13.46
CA VAL A 6 5.24 0.73 -12.97
C VAL A 6 5.02 -0.43 -13.93
N GLU A 7 6.03 -1.27 -14.08
CA GLU A 7 6.02 -2.43 -14.97
C GLU A 7 6.52 -3.65 -14.22
N LEU A 8 5.75 -4.74 -14.31
CA LEU A 8 6.11 -6.05 -13.76
C LEU A 8 6.29 -7.02 -14.93
N VAL A 9 7.53 -7.41 -15.18
CA VAL A 9 7.89 -8.39 -16.22
C VAL A 9 8.00 -9.78 -15.60
N ARG A 10 7.24 -10.73 -16.15
CA ARG A 10 7.31 -12.16 -15.83
C ARG A 10 7.58 -12.95 -17.12
N PRO A 11 8.11 -14.17 -17.03
CA PRO A 11 8.39 -14.97 -18.24
C PRO A 11 7.19 -15.15 -19.17
N SER A 12 5.97 -15.15 -18.62
CA SER A 12 4.73 -15.39 -19.36
C SER A 12 3.94 -14.12 -19.70
N GLU A 13 4.18 -12.99 -19.01
CA GLU A 13 3.41 -11.77 -19.23
C GLU A 13 4.12 -10.53 -18.67
N THR A 14 3.86 -9.39 -19.32
CA THR A 14 4.16 -8.07 -18.77
C THR A 14 2.87 -7.43 -18.29
N VAL A 15 2.92 -6.84 -17.10
CA VAL A 15 1.82 -6.08 -16.51
C VAL A 15 2.29 -4.65 -16.32
N THR A 16 1.56 -3.70 -16.89
CA THR A 16 1.86 -2.28 -16.79
C THR A 16 0.71 -1.55 -16.13
N LEU A 17 1.01 -0.74 -15.13
CA LEU A 17 0.07 0.20 -14.53
C LEU A 17 0.61 1.61 -14.72
N SER A 18 -0.12 2.44 -15.46
CA SER A 18 0.24 3.85 -15.67
C SER A 18 -0.93 4.77 -15.31
N ARG A 19 -0.63 5.97 -14.82
CA ARG A 19 -1.62 6.98 -14.46
C ARG A 19 -1.12 8.37 -14.85
N PRO A 20 -1.95 9.26 -15.40
CA PRO A 20 -1.58 10.67 -15.56
C PRO A 20 -1.21 11.31 -14.22
N GLN A 21 -0.33 12.32 -14.23
CA GLN A 21 0.14 12.99 -13.01
C GLN A 21 -0.99 13.61 -12.17
N GLU A 22 -1.96 14.21 -12.86
CA GLU A 22 -3.13 14.86 -12.28
C GLU A 22 -4.43 14.05 -12.50
N GLY A 23 -4.29 12.79 -12.97
CA GLY A 23 -5.42 11.91 -13.23
C GLY A 23 -5.78 11.05 -12.01
N LEU A 24 -7.08 10.72 -11.90
CA LEU A 24 -7.59 9.79 -10.88
C LEU A 24 -7.76 8.36 -11.39
N THR A 25 -7.64 8.16 -12.71
CA THR A 25 -7.84 6.87 -13.37
C THR A 25 -6.52 6.39 -13.95
N ALA A 26 -6.14 5.16 -13.60
CA ALA A 26 -4.99 4.47 -14.15
C ALA A 26 -5.42 3.51 -15.27
N THR A 27 -4.52 3.26 -16.20
CA THR A 27 -4.64 2.21 -17.22
C THR A 27 -3.82 1.00 -16.78
N LEU A 28 -4.48 -0.15 -16.69
CA LEU A 28 -3.86 -1.45 -16.45
C LEU A 28 -3.79 -2.21 -17.79
N SER A 29 -2.58 -2.46 -18.26
CA SER A 29 -2.31 -3.23 -19.48
C SER A 29 -1.65 -4.56 -19.14
N ARG A 30 -2.07 -5.63 -19.84
CA ARG A 30 -1.53 -6.99 -19.68
C ARG A 30 -1.40 -7.68 -21.02
N THR A 31 -0.38 -8.51 -21.17
CA THR A 31 -0.21 -9.35 -22.38
C THR A 31 -1.50 -10.12 -22.70
N ALA A 32 -1.94 -10.04 -23.97
CA ALA A 32 -3.13 -10.72 -24.50
C ALA A 32 -4.46 -10.38 -23.80
N LYS A 33 -4.56 -9.22 -23.14
CA LYS A 33 -5.82 -8.70 -22.59
C LYS A 33 -6.03 -7.25 -23.03
N PRO A 34 -7.29 -6.81 -23.18
CA PRO A 34 -7.57 -5.40 -23.40
C PRO A 34 -7.17 -4.59 -22.17
N ASP A 35 -6.83 -3.33 -22.39
CA ASP A 35 -6.57 -2.38 -21.32
C ASP A 35 -7.81 -2.20 -20.44
N ALA A 36 -7.59 -2.13 -19.13
CA ALA A 36 -8.62 -1.87 -18.14
C ALA A 36 -8.38 -0.52 -17.46
N LEU A 37 -9.47 0.18 -17.15
CA LEU A 37 -9.43 1.42 -16.37
C LEU A 37 -9.66 1.11 -14.89
N VAL A 38 -8.78 1.64 -14.04
CA VAL A 38 -8.80 1.41 -12.60
C VAL A 38 -8.84 2.74 -11.86
N PRO A 39 -9.82 2.98 -10.96
CA PRO A 39 -9.78 4.13 -10.06
C PRO A 39 -8.53 4.04 -9.17
N LEU A 40 -7.63 5.00 -9.34
CA LEU A 40 -6.39 5.11 -8.58
C LEU A 40 -6.16 6.58 -8.24
N PRO A 41 -7.00 7.20 -7.39
CA PRO A 41 -6.77 8.58 -6.95
C PRO A 41 -5.51 8.65 -6.08
N ARG A 42 -4.88 9.85 -6.00
CA ARG A 42 -3.90 10.10 -4.95
C ARG A 42 -4.62 10.09 -3.61
N ARG A 43 -4.09 9.34 -2.65
CA ARG A 43 -4.59 9.32 -1.27
C ARG A 43 -3.85 10.36 -0.46
N GLU A 44 -4.59 11.07 0.39
CA GLU A 44 -3.98 11.98 1.34
C GLU A 44 -3.20 11.21 2.40
N THR A 45 -2.15 11.81 2.98
CA THR A 45 -1.33 11.17 4.02
C THR A 45 -2.18 10.65 5.18
N ARG A 46 -3.24 11.38 5.56
CA ARG A 46 -4.19 10.96 6.61
C ARG A 46 -4.93 9.66 6.25
N GLU A 47 -5.26 9.46 4.98
CA GLU A 47 -6.00 8.28 4.51
C GLU A 47 -5.08 7.07 4.43
N CYS A 48 -3.83 7.27 3.99
CA CYS A 48 -2.79 6.25 4.04
C CYS A 48 -2.54 5.79 5.49
N LEU A 49 -2.33 6.75 6.41
CA LEU A 49 -2.09 6.44 7.81
C LEU A 49 -3.28 5.72 8.47
N ALA A 50 -4.51 6.16 8.18
CA ALA A 50 -5.70 5.49 8.71
C ALA A 50 -5.84 4.05 8.19
N GLU A 51 -5.47 3.76 6.95
CA GLU A 51 -5.43 2.39 6.42
C GLU A 51 -4.36 1.54 7.11
N ASP A 52 -3.16 2.08 7.31
CA ASP A 52 -2.07 1.35 7.98
C ASP A 52 -2.43 1.03 9.44
N LEU A 53 -3.01 1.98 10.17
CA LEU A 53 -3.49 1.76 11.55
C LEU A 53 -4.64 0.76 11.62
N ARG A 54 -5.51 0.68 10.61
CA ARG A 54 -6.55 -0.36 10.54
C ARG A 54 -6.00 -1.76 10.33
N ARG A 55 -4.80 -1.88 9.75
CA ARG A 55 -4.09 -3.14 9.54
C ARG A 55 -3.16 -3.50 10.69
N LEU A 56 -3.14 -2.70 11.76
CA LEU A 56 -2.33 -2.99 12.93
C LEU A 56 -2.98 -4.15 13.69
N ASP A 57 -2.35 -5.32 13.59
CA ASP A 57 -2.72 -6.46 14.41
C ASP A 57 -2.41 -6.17 15.89
N PRO A 58 -3.12 -6.82 16.83
CA PRO A 58 -2.78 -6.73 18.24
C PRO A 58 -1.31 -7.10 18.48
N ASP A 59 -0.57 -6.21 19.14
CA ASP A 59 0.82 -6.47 19.51
C ASP A 59 0.87 -7.35 20.76
N ALA A 60 1.00 -8.66 20.55
CA ALA A 60 1.10 -9.62 21.64
C ALA A 60 2.36 -9.44 22.50
N ILE A 61 3.46 -8.96 21.92
CA ILE A 61 4.72 -8.74 22.66
C ILE A 61 4.56 -7.53 23.59
N TYR A 62 4.01 -6.44 23.07
CA TYR A 62 3.73 -5.25 23.88
C TYR A 62 2.72 -5.55 24.99
N LEU A 63 1.71 -6.38 24.72
CA LEU A 63 0.76 -6.84 25.73
C LEU A 63 1.45 -7.63 26.86
N GLU A 64 2.32 -8.58 26.53
CA GLU A 64 3.08 -9.34 27.54
C GLU A 64 4.02 -8.44 28.35
N ALA A 65 4.70 -7.49 27.70
CA ALA A 65 5.53 -6.50 28.39
C ALA A 65 4.69 -5.64 29.37
N LEU A 66 3.51 -5.20 28.96
CA LEU A 66 2.58 -4.44 29.82
C LEU A 66 2.13 -5.23 31.06
N LYS A 67 1.90 -6.54 30.93
CA LYS A 67 1.55 -7.39 32.08
C LYS A 67 2.68 -7.44 33.13
N GLY A 68 3.93 -7.34 32.67
CA GLY A 68 5.11 -7.32 33.52
C GLY A 68 5.43 -5.96 34.15
N ILE A 69 4.72 -4.87 33.80
CA ILE A 69 5.13 -3.51 34.19
C ILE A 69 5.18 -3.29 35.70
N GLY A 70 4.32 -3.98 36.47
CA GLY A 70 4.33 -3.93 37.93
C GLY A 70 5.53 -4.61 38.59
N GLN A 71 6.40 -5.27 37.81
CA GLN A 71 7.64 -5.91 38.27
C GLN A 71 8.88 -5.04 38.01
N VAL A 72 8.70 -3.87 37.39
CA VAL A 72 9.80 -2.96 37.06
C VAL A 72 9.88 -1.87 38.13
N ASP A 73 10.95 -1.88 38.91
CA ASP A 73 11.28 -0.76 39.79
C ASP A 73 12.02 0.32 38.99
N TYR A 74 11.47 1.54 39.01
CA TYR A 74 12.15 2.69 38.42
C TYR A 74 13.13 3.25 39.46
N ILE A 75 14.42 3.18 39.16
CA ILE A 75 15.51 3.73 39.98
C ILE A 75 15.82 5.16 39.53
#